data_AF-A0A1X7J015-F1
#
_entry.id   AF-A0A1X7J015-F1
#
_cell.length_a   1.000
_cell.length_b   1.000
_cell.length_c   1.000
_cell.angle_alpha   90.00
_cell.angle_beta   90.00
_cell.angle_gamma   90.00
#
_symmetry.space_group_name_H-M   'P 1'
#
loop_
_entity.id
_entity.type
_entity.pdbx_description
1 polymer ?
#
loop_
_entity_poly.entity_id
_entity_poly.type
_entity_poly.pdbx_seq_one_letter_code
_entity_poly.pdbx_strand_id
1 'polypeptide(L)'
;MRSLIAALVLGIGLLGLTPAASAAERIEVLDLADELSDADEQFLRDRTPGIDLPPEVTAVTYVLFPVNDDNLNDTVRSFGENERRDLISEAGDKWAPGALIVAVGRDPQRMGVYCGDDVCDAADIYADGRLDGILDRMRPPLRDGNLAAGMLEGTKAVADPTAVRESSDAPAWLGWAVGGGGVAFGLGLVGAAAAASRRRQVATAREQFDVVQRDYGRVAGELQAIDVRAHSLTSPLANDALRGQWEEVKTGFLGLNDTFDRLAGLTADSPDKEFRERRASIATAHEQVTRLRTAEENIEQLARMEHGDADVRRRGLTELHEDNLRAITDIDDVDLKNRLELLDARVLDLRARLDAPQFMDEFADLVTDHRVLVEAAQEKLYEESGTAEVSDDGRRAPALWDAGWRPGNYVPYAMVYSWHSADVEAAQSAGSSATTGYSSGGFSGGGGSSSY
;
A
#
# COMPACT_ATOMS: atom_id res chain seq x y z
N MET A 1 -0.81 -71.28 -35.36
CA MET A 1 -1.81 -70.20 -35.31
C MET A 1 -1.95 -69.81 -33.85
N ARG A 2 -1.27 -68.75 -33.44
CA ARG A 2 -1.82 -67.39 -33.23
C ARG A 2 -2.46 -67.24 -31.84
N SER A 3 -1.74 -66.47 -30.99
CA SER A 3 -2.31 -65.45 -30.09
C SER A 3 -3.08 -65.93 -28.85
N LEU A 4 -3.11 -65.27 -27.69
CA LEU A 4 -2.58 -64.01 -27.17
C LEU A 4 -2.75 -64.03 -25.63
N ILE A 5 -1.75 -63.49 -24.95
CA ILE A 5 -1.69 -62.79 -23.65
C ILE A 5 -3.03 -62.42 -22.98
N ALA A 6 -3.19 -62.69 -21.67
CA ALA A 6 -3.55 -61.70 -20.65
C ALA A 6 -3.55 -62.33 -19.23
N ALA A 7 -2.53 -62.00 -18.43
CA ALA A 7 -2.50 -62.20 -16.99
C ALA A 7 -3.12 -60.98 -16.31
N LEU A 8 -4.18 -61.18 -15.54
CA LEU A 8 -4.79 -60.15 -14.68
C LEU A 8 -4.15 -60.25 -13.29
N VAL A 9 -3.21 -59.36 -13.00
CA VAL A 9 -2.68 -59.15 -11.65
C VAL A 9 -3.58 -58.13 -10.95
N LEU A 10 -4.33 -58.58 -9.94
CA LEU A 10 -5.08 -57.71 -9.04
C LEU A 10 -4.09 -57.09 -8.04
N GLY A 11 -3.59 -55.90 -8.37
CA GLY A 11 -2.78 -55.07 -7.48
C GLY A 11 -3.67 -54.34 -6.49
N ILE A 12 -3.46 -54.63 -5.20
CA ILE A 12 -4.00 -53.90 -4.06
C ILE A 12 -3.38 -52.50 -4.08
N GLY A 13 -4.15 -51.49 -4.47
CA GLY A 13 -3.79 -50.09 -4.31
C GLY A 13 -3.98 -49.70 -2.84
N LEU A 14 -2.92 -49.80 -2.04
CA LEU A 14 -2.83 -49.01 -0.82
C LEU A 14 -2.83 -47.53 -1.22
N LEU A 15 -3.91 -46.83 -0.92
CA LEU A 15 -3.94 -45.38 -0.82
C LEU A 15 -2.85 -44.97 0.18
N GLY A 16 -1.72 -44.49 -0.33
CA GLY A 16 -0.75 -43.79 0.47
C GLY A 16 -1.39 -42.49 0.94
N LEU A 17 -1.85 -42.45 2.20
CA LEU A 17 -1.96 -41.20 2.92
C LEU A 17 -0.54 -40.64 3.00
N THR A 18 -0.26 -39.61 2.22
CA THR A 18 0.84 -38.69 2.52
C THR A 18 0.59 -38.12 3.91
N PRO A 19 1.49 -38.30 4.89
CA PRO A 19 1.36 -37.59 6.15
C PRO A 19 1.41 -36.09 5.84
N ALA A 20 0.45 -35.34 6.36
CA ALA A 20 0.58 -33.90 6.46
C ALA A 20 1.90 -33.59 7.19
N ALA A 21 2.68 -32.66 6.66
CA ALA A 21 3.88 -32.15 7.32
C ALA A 21 3.49 -31.71 8.74
N SER A 22 4.20 -32.21 9.75
CA SER A 22 3.98 -31.79 11.13
C SER A 22 4.48 -30.36 11.28
N ALA A 23 3.59 -29.46 11.69
CA ALA A 23 3.95 -28.18 12.27
C ALA A 23 4.86 -28.41 13.50
N ALA A 24 5.64 -27.38 13.87
CA ALA A 24 6.63 -27.39 14.95
C ALA A 24 6.29 -28.35 16.10
N GLU A 25 7.06 -29.43 16.27
CA GLU A 25 6.78 -30.46 17.28
C GLU A 25 7.07 -29.99 18.71
N ARG A 26 7.77 -28.85 18.87
CA ARG A 26 8.14 -28.28 20.18
C ARG A 26 7.80 -26.80 20.25
N ILE A 27 6.86 -26.44 21.14
CA ILE A 27 6.50 -25.06 21.43
C ILE A 27 6.83 -24.76 22.89
N GLU A 28 7.64 -23.75 23.11
CA GLU A 28 8.08 -23.31 24.43
C GLU A 28 7.76 -21.85 24.65
N VAL A 29 7.32 -21.52 25.87
CA VAL A 29 7.08 -20.16 26.33
C VAL A 29 7.94 -19.96 27.56
N LEU A 30 8.84 -18.98 27.49
CA LEU A 30 9.78 -18.60 28.53
C LEU A 30 9.42 -17.20 29.00
N ASP A 31 8.54 -17.12 30.00
CA ASP A 31 8.22 -15.87 30.65
C ASP A 31 9.23 -15.57 31.77
N LEU A 32 10.31 -14.86 31.43
CA LEU A 32 11.31 -14.43 32.41
C LEU A 32 10.87 -13.16 33.14
N ALA A 33 9.84 -12.47 32.65
CA ALA A 33 9.32 -11.24 33.22
C ALA A 33 8.19 -11.48 34.24
N ASP A 34 7.60 -12.68 34.24
CA ASP A 34 6.43 -13.03 35.06
C ASP A 34 5.24 -12.08 34.77
N GLU A 35 5.08 -11.72 33.49
CA GLU A 35 4.07 -10.79 32.98
C GLU A 35 3.04 -11.45 32.04
N LEU A 36 3.26 -12.70 31.62
CA LEU A 36 2.28 -13.51 30.90
C LEU A 36 1.41 -14.26 31.92
N SER A 37 0.09 -14.22 31.71
CA SER A 37 -0.80 -15.07 32.49
C SER A 37 -0.73 -16.52 32.02
N ASP A 38 -1.16 -17.47 32.86
CA ASP A 38 -1.33 -18.88 32.46
C ASP A 38 -2.19 -19.03 31.20
N ALA A 39 -3.18 -18.15 31.03
CA ALA A 39 -4.06 -18.14 29.86
C ALA A 39 -3.34 -17.66 28.60
N ASP A 40 -2.40 -16.72 28.72
CA ASP A 40 -1.56 -16.21 27.64
C ASP A 40 -0.55 -17.26 27.17
N GLU A 41 0.10 -17.95 28.12
CA GLU A 41 0.98 -19.06 27.80
C GLU A 41 0.23 -20.20 27.09
N GLN A 42 -0.94 -20.57 27.61
CA GLN A 42 -1.78 -21.60 27.01
C GLN A 42 -2.27 -21.15 25.63
N PHE A 43 -2.63 -19.88 25.48
CA PHE A 43 -3.03 -19.29 24.19
C PHE A 43 -1.94 -19.44 23.13
N LEU A 44 -0.68 -19.13 23.47
CA LEU A 44 0.45 -19.33 22.56
C LEU A 44 0.59 -20.81 22.17
N ARG A 45 0.61 -21.71 23.15
CA ARG A 45 0.76 -23.16 22.91
C ARG A 45 -0.37 -23.75 22.06
N ASP A 46 -1.60 -23.28 22.24
CA ASP A 46 -2.77 -23.79 21.50
C ASP A 46 -2.88 -23.21 20.09
N ARG A 47 -2.43 -21.96 19.89
CA ARG A 47 -2.58 -21.26 18.60
C ARG A 47 -1.43 -21.50 17.63
N THR A 48 -0.20 -21.65 18.13
CA THR A 48 0.97 -21.85 17.28
C THR A 48 0.88 -23.08 16.36
N PRO A 49 0.35 -24.25 16.79
CA PRO A 49 0.18 -25.41 15.90
C PRO A 49 -0.75 -25.18 14.71
N GLY A 50 -1.64 -24.18 14.79
CA GLY A 50 -2.56 -23.82 13.72
C GLY A 50 -1.96 -22.88 12.67
N ILE A 51 -0.70 -22.47 12.83
CA ILE A 51 0.02 -21.61 11.89
C ILE A 51 0.74 -22.50 10.87
N ASP A 52 0.58 -22.18 9.58
CA ASP A 52 1.22 -22.90 8.47
C ASP A 52 2.69 -22.49 8.32
N LEU A 53 3.50 -22.87 9.30
CA LEU A 53 4.93 -22.57 9.34
C LEU A 53 5.70 -23.38 8.28
N PRO A 54 6.86 -22.88 7.80
CA PRO A 54 7.73 -23.66 6.94
C PRO A 54 8.06 -25.02 7.58
N PRO A 55 8.13 -26.11 6.79
CA PRO A 55 8.40 -27.45 7.31
C PRO A 55 9.77 -27.58 8.00
N GLU A 56 10.69 -26.63 7.73
CA GLU A 56 11.98 -26.50 8.41
C GLU A 56 11.83 -26.11 9.89
N VAL A 57 10.71 -25.49 10.29
CA VAL A 57 10.48 -25.10 11.69
C VAL A 57 10.15 -26.32 12.54
N THR A 58 11.11 -26.75 13.36
CA THR A 58 10.96 -27.88 14.28
C THR A 58 10.71 -27.44 15.73
N ALA A 59 11.05 -26.19 16.07
CA ALA A 59 10.81 -25.62 17.39
C ALA A 59 10.45 -24.13 17.32
N VAL A 60 9.42 -23.73 18.07
CA VAL A 60 9.04 -22.32 18.29
C VAL A 60 9.26 -21.97 19.76
N THR A 61 10.08 -20.95 20.02
CA THR A 61 10.38 -20.47 21.37
C THR A 61 9.94 -19.02 21.52
N TYR A 62 8.99 -18.77 22.42
CA TYR A 62 8.61 -17.43 22.85
C TYR A 62 9.40 -17.05 24.09
N VAL A 63 10.01 -15.86 24.10
CA VAL A 63 10.80 -15.39 25.25
C VAL A 63 10.40 -13.98 25.62
N LEU A 64 10.01 -13.77 26.88
CA LEU A 64 9.71 -12.45 27.44
C LEU A 64 10.79 -12.07 28.45
N PHE A 65 11.57 -11.03 28.17
CA PHE A 65 12.65 -10.55 29.02
C PHE A 65 12.19 -9.35 29.87
N PRO A 66 12.42 -9.35 31.20
CA PRO A 66 12.10 -8.21 32.06
C PRO A 66 13.02 -7.02 31.79
N VAL A 67 14.29 -7.29 31.44
CA VAL A 67 15.32 -6.29 31.12
C VAL A 67 16.15 -6.84 29.96
N ASN A 68 16.56 -5.97 29.06
CA ASN A 68 17.40 -6.28 27.92
C ASN A 68 18.34 -5.12 27.60
N ASP A 69 19.29 -5.37 26.72
CA ASP A 69 20.17 -4.35 26.18
C ASP A 69 19.42 -3.48 25.16
N ASP A 70 19.99 -2.31 24.83
CA ASP A 70 19.49 -1.45 23.75
C ASP A 70 19.39 -2.21 22.42
N ASN A 71 20.34 -3.12 22.18
CA ASN A 71 20.30 -4.09 21.10
C ASN A 71 19.77 -5.44 21.61
N LEU A 72 18.47 -5.70 21.43
CA LEU A 72 17.85 -6.95 21.86
C LEU A 72 18.55 -8.19 21.28
N ASN A 73 19.16 -8.10 20.09
CA ASN A 73 19.89 -9.21 19.48
C ASN A 73 21.01 -9.73 20.37
N ASP A 74 21.71 -8.84 21.08
CA ASP A 74 22.80 -9.23 21.99
C ASP A 74 22.25 -9.92 23.23
N THR A 75 21.10 -9.47 23.75
CA THR A 75 20.42 -10.11 24.88
C THR A 75 19.96 -11.52 24.54
N VAL A 76 19.26 -11.71 23.42
CA VAL A 76 18.78 -13.04 23.02
C VAL A 76 19.95 -13.98 22.75
N ARG A 77 21.02 -13.48 22.12
CA ARG A 77 22.25 -14.25 21.89
C ARG A 77 22.90 -14.66 23.21
N SER A 78 23.09 -13.73 24.13
CA SER A 78 23.68 -13.99 25.45
C SER A 78 22.87 -15.03 26.22
N PHE A 79 21.55 -14.94 26.17
CA PHE A 79 20.64 -15.91 26.76
C PHE A 79 20.81 -17.31 26.14
N GLY A 80 20.87 -17.41 24.81
CA GLY A 80 21.15 -18.68 24.13
C GLY A 80 22.55 -19.24 24.45
N GLU A 81 23.57 -18.40 24.56
CA GLU A 81 24.94 -18.84 24.84
C GLU A 81 25.15 -19.31 26.28
N ASN A 82 24.44 -18.72 27.25
CA ASN A 82 24.69 -18.93 28.68
C ASN A 82 23.63 -19.80 29.38
N GLU A 83 22.36 -19.69 28.97
CA GLU A 83 21.24 -20.33 29.65
C GLU A 83 20.54 -21.38 28.78
N ARG A 84 20.48 -21.14 27.46
CA ARG A 84 19.74 -21.95 26.50
C ARG A 84 20.57 -22.40 25.31
N ARG A 85 21.60 -23.20 25.59
CA ARG A 85 22.55 -23.72 24.58
C ARG A 85 21.89 -24.48 23.44
N ASP A 86 20.71 -25.02 23.67
CA ASP A 86 19.90 -25.73 22.69
C ASP A 86 19.33 -24.81 21.59
N LEU A 87 19.25 -23.49 21.84
CA LEU A 87 18.87 -22.48 20.83
C LEU A 87 20.03 -22.10 19.91
N ILE A 88 21.26 -22.49 20.23
CA ILE A 88 22.47 -22.14 19.49
C ILE A 88 22.97 -23.34 18.68
N SER A 89 23.54 -23.08 17.51
CA SER A 89 24.17 -24.10 16.66
C SER A 89 25.28 -24.84 17.41
N GLU A 90 25.59 -26.07 17.00
CA GLU A 90 26.70 -26.83 17.59
C GLU A 90 28.05 -26.08 17.49
N ALA A 91 28.25 -25.33 16.40
CA ALA A 91 29.43 -24.50 16.18
C ALA A 91 29.45 -23.22 17.04
N GLY A 92 28.34 -22.84 17.67
CA GLY A 92 28.27 -21.69 18.57
C GLY A 92 28.18 -20.33 17.88
N ASP A 93 27.99 -20.30 16.57
CA ASP A 93 28.09 -19.10 15.73
C ASP A 93 26.76 -18.66 15.11
N LYS A 94 25.69 -19.44 15.28
CA LYS A 94 24.36 -19.20 14.69
C LYS A 94 23.25 -19.73 15.59
N TRP A 95 21.99 -19.45 15.25
CA TRP A 95 20.83 -20.13 15.84
C TRP A 95 20.78 -21.60 15.41
N ALA A 96 20.23 -22.45 16.27
CA ALA A 96 20.08 -23.87 16.00
C ALA A 96 19.22 -24.12 14.74
N PRO A 97 19.56 -25.12 13.91
CA PRO A 97 18.73 -25.50 12.78
C PRO A 97 17.29 -25.81 13.19
N GLY A 98 16.33 -25.32 12.42
CA GLY A 98 14.91 -25.50 12.66
C GLY A 98 14.32 -24.67 13.81
N ALA A 99 15.09 -23.75 14.40
CA ALA A 99 14.61 -22.86 15.45
C ALA A 99 13.90 -21.64 14.87
N LEU A 100 12.75 -21.28 15.47
CA LEU A 100 12.09 -19.99 15.35
C LEU A 100 11.93 -19.41 16.76
N ILE A 101 12.53 -18.25 17.02
CA ILE A 101 12.53 -17.58 18.32
C ILE A 101 11.84 -16.24 18.17
N VAL A 102 10.81 -15.98 18.98
CA VAL A 102 10.16 -14.68 19.06
C VAL A 102 10.43 -14.11 20.44
N ALA A 103 11.11 -12.97 20.48
CA ALA A 103 11.54 -12.35 21.73
C ALA A 103 10.89 -10.97 21.92
N VAL A 104 10.50 -10.68 23.16
CA VAL A 104 10.02 -9.37 23.59
C VAL A 104 10.78 -8.97 24.84
N GLY A 105 11.32 -7.76 24.84
CA GLY A 105 11.97 -7.10 25.97
C GLY A 105 11.10 -5.98 26.52
N ARG A 106 11.11 -5.79 27.84
CA ARG A 106 10.28 -4.81 28.55
C ARG A 106 11.03 -3.50 28.84
N ASP A 107 12.32 -3.57 29.13
CA ASP A 107 13.15 -2.41 29.45
C ASP A 107 14.55 -2.53 28.81
N PRO A 108 14.83 -1.82 27.69
CA PRO A 108 13.88 -1.03 26.89
C PRO A 108 12.88 -1.90 26.12
N GLN A 109 11.73 -1.32 25.75
CA GLN A 109 10.70 -2.01 24.96
C GLN A 109 11.21 -2.38 23.55
N ARG A 110 11.53 -3.66 23.35
CA ARG A 110 12.11 -4.19 22.12
C ARG A 110 11.42 -5.49 21.71
N MET A 111 11.26 -5.73 20.43
CA MET A 111 10.75 -7.00 19.92
C MET A 111 11.67 -7.53 18.82
N GLY A 112 11.74 -8.84 18.68
CA GLY A 112 12.58 -9.46 17.68
C GLY A 112 12.09 -10.84 17.26
N VAL A 113 12.46 -11.22 16.04
CA VAL A 113 12.27 -12.57 15.51
C VAL A 113 13.62 -13.07 15.04
N TYR A 114 13.98 -14.28 15.44
CA TYR A 114 15.23 -14.94 15.12
C TYR A 114 14.98 -16.34 14.60
N CYS A 115 15.82 -16.81 13.70
CA CYS A 115 15.66 -18.13 13.10
C CYS A 115 16.99 -18.81 12.80
N GLY A 116 16.98 -20.14 12.81
CA GLY A 116 18.03 -20.93 12.17
C GLY A 116 18.10 -20.58 10.68
N ASP A 117 19.29 -20.68 10.07
CA ASP A 117 19.50 -20.30 8.66
C ASP A 117 18.50 -21.00 7.72
N ASP A 118 18.22 -22.28 7.97
CA ASP A 118 17.26 -23.08 7.21
C ASP A 118 15.83 -22.51 7.28
N VAL A 119 15.41 -22.08 8.46
CA VAL A 119 14.10 -21.43 8.68
C VAL A 119 14.08 -20.02 8.08
N CYS A 120 15.13 -19.24 8.26
CA CYS A 120 15.24 -17.89 7.72
C CYS A 120 15.19 -17.90 6.18
N ASP A 121 15.89 -18.85 5.56
CA ASP A 121 15.90 -19.05 4.12
C ASP A 121 14.53 -19.53 3.62
N ALA A 122 13.88 -20.46 4.33
CA ALA A 122 12.56 -20.97 3.94
C ALA A 122 11.44 -19.92 4.10
N ALA A 123 11.54 -19.05 5.11
CA ALA A 123 10.60 -17.96 5.36
C ALA A 123 10.89 -16.69 4.53
N ASP A 124 12.00 -16.68 3.78
CA ASP A 124 12.49 -15.54 2.99
C ASP A 124 12.58 -14.25 3.85
N ILE A 125 13.13 -14.37 5.07
CA ILE A 125 13.10 -13.27 6.05
C ILE A 125 13.94 -12.05 5.62
N TYR A 126 14.90 -12.27 4.73
CA TYR A 126 15.83 -11.25 4.24
C TYR A 126 15.43 -10.61 2.91
N ALA A 127 14.34 -11.06 2.27
CA ALA A 127 13.81 -10.34 1.12
C ALA A 127 13.40 -8.91 1.53
N ASP A 128 13.47 -7.99 0.56
CA ASP A 128 13.28 -6.56 0.79
C ASP A 128 11.99 -6.29 1.57
N GLY A 129 12.11 -5.60 2.72
CA GLY A 129 10.99 -5.25 3.59
C GLY A 129 10.38 -6.38 4.42
N ARG A 130 10.83 -7.64 4.30
CA ARG A 130 10.24 -8.80 4.99
C ARG A 130 10.40 -8.75 6.50
N LEU A 131 11.64 -8.72 7.00
CA LEU A 131 11.90 -8.64 8.44
C LEU A 131 11.22 -7.44 9.08
N ASP A 132 11.27 -6.31 8.40
CA ASP A 132 10.58 -5.09 8.78
C ASP A 132 9.06 -5.27 8.85
N GLY A 133 8.45 -5.90 7.85
CA GLY A 133 7.01 -6.21 7.83
C GLY A 133 6.59 -7.20 8.91
N ILE A 134 7.44 -8.16 9.25
CA ILE A 134 7.21 -9.09 10.35
C ILE A 134 7.18 -8.35 11.69
N LEU A 135 8.16 -7.48 11.94
CA LEU A 135 8.22 -6.67 13.16
C LEU A 135 7.07 -5.64 13.22
N ASP A 136 6.59 -5.13 12.09
CA ASP A 136 5.41 -4.27 12.06
C ASP A 136 4.14 -4.98 12.52
N ARG A 137 3.94 -6.25 12.14
CA ARG A 137 2.75 -7.01 12.56
C ARG A 137 2.75 -7.28 14.06
N MET A 138 3.92 -7.40 14.67
CA MET A 138 4.08 -7.54 16.11
C MET A 138 3.76 -6.23 16.86
N ARG A 139 4.05 -5.07 16.27
CA ARG A 139 4.06 -3.79 16.98
C ARG A 139 2.70 -3.36 17.57
N PRO A 140 1.57 -3.34 16.83
CA PRO A 140 0.29 -2.87 17.35
C PRO A 140 -0.17 -3.60 18.63
N PRO A 141 -0.28 -4.95 18.67
CA PRO A 141 -0.71 -5.63 19.90
C PRO A 141 0.26 -5.43 21.07
N LEU A 142 1.57 -5.30 20.83
CA LEU A 142 2.54 -5.03 21.88
C LEU A 142 2.36 -3.62 22.49
N ARG A 143 2.08 -2.61 21.66
CA ARG A 143 1.75 -1.25 22.11
C ARG A 143 0.47 -1.21 22.93
N ASP A 144 -0.51 -2.02 22.56
CA ASP A 144 -1.78 -2.16 23.28
C ASP A 144 -1.64 -2.97 24.58
N GLY A 145 -0.42 -3.40 24.94
CA GLY A 145 -0.13 -4.17 26.15
C GLY A 145 -0.48 -5.66 26.04
N ASN A 146 -0.86 -6.14 24.84
CA ASN A 146 -1.18 -7.54 24.59
C ASN A 146 0.05 -8.33 24.14
N LEU A 147 0.87 -8.72 25.12
CA LEU A 147 2.17 -9.36 24.90
C LEU A 147 2.06 -10.69 24.14
N ALA A 148 1.12 -11.55 24.53
CA ALA A 148 0.91 -12.84 23.90
C ALA A 148 0.39 -12.71 22.45
N ALA A 149 -0.51 -11.76 22.18
CA ALA A 149 -0.94 -11.51 20.81
C ALA A 149 0.21 -11.00 19.96
N GLY A 150 1.03 -10.07 20.46
CA GLY A 150 2.18 -9.57 19.72
C GLY A 150 3.24 -10.62 19.41
N MET A 151 3.53 -11.48 20.37
CA MET A 151 4.40 -12.64 20.15
C MET A 151 3.82 -13.62 19.11
N LEU A 152 2.52 -13.93 19.19
CA LEU A 152 1.87 -14.81 18.22
C LEU A 152 1.85 -14.21 16.81
N GLU A 153 1.60 -12.90 16.68
CA GLU A 153 1.62 -12.21 15.39
C GLU A 153 2.99 -12.26 14.73
N GLY A 154 4.09 -12.22 15.49
CA GLY A 154 5.44 -12.43 14.94
C GLY A 154 5.58 -13.80 14.28
N THR A 155 5.08 -14.86 14.93
CA THR A 155 5.08 -16.21 14.36
C THR A 155 4.19 -16.34 13.13
N LYS A 156 2.99 -15.76 13.16
CA LYS A 156 2.10 -15.74 11.99
C LYS A 156 2.73 -15.00 10.82
N ALA A 157 3.39 -13.88 11.09
CA ALA A 157 4.01 -13.06 10.06
C ALA A 157 5.20 -13.76 9.39
N VAL A 158 5.93 -14.61 10.11
CA VAL A 158 6.97 -15.48 9.52
C VAL A 158 6.36 -16.48 8.53
N ALA A 159 5.22 -17.08 8.88
CA ALA A 159 4.47 -17.97 7.99
C ALA A 159 3.76 -17.26 6.83
N ASP A 160 3.47 -15.97 6.98
CA ASP A 160 2.77 -15.16 5.99
C ASP A 160 3.76 -14.50 5.02
N PRO A 161 3.89 -14.97 3.77
CA PRO A 161 4.79 -14.36 2.79
C PRO A 161 4.39 -12.92 2.39
N THR A 162 3.21 -12.45 2.79
CA THR A 162 2.72 -11.08 2.54
C THR A 162 3.08 -10.10 3.66
N ALA A 163 3.69 -10.56 4.75
CA ALA A 163 4.25 -9.69 5.78
C ALA A 163 5.52 -9.00 5.26
N VAL A 164 5.33 -7.97 4.44
CA VAL A 164 6.37 -7.11 3.88
C VAL A 164 6.02 -5.68 4.28
N ARG A 165 6.97 -4.96 4.86
CA ARG A 165 6.88 -3.51 4.97
C ARG A 165 7.14 -2.99 3.57
N GLU A 166 6.09 -2.52 2.92
CA GLU A 166 6.29 -1.65 1.77
C GLU A 166 7.11 -0.46 2.29
N SER A 167 8.30 -0.23 1.70
CA SER A 167 8.89 1.11 1.79
C SER A 167 7.77 2.09 1.50
N SER A 168 7.74 3.25 2.16
CA SER A 168 6.82 4.33 1.82
C SER A 168 7.17 4.94 0.46
N ASP A 169 7.16 4.10 -0.57
CA ASP A 169 6.62 4.33 -1.89
C ASP A 169 5.25 3.65 -1.84
N ALA A 170 4.19 4.44 -1.87
CA ALA A 170 2.83 3.96 -2.03
C ALA A 170 2.74 2.85 -3.09
N PRO A 171 1.77 1.92 -3.00
CA PRO A 171 1.61 0.85 -3.98
C PRO A 171 1.70 1.40 -5.40
N ALA A 172 2.61 0.88 -6.22
CA ALA A 172 2.85 1.38 -7.59
C ALA A 172 1.63 1.29 -8.55
N TRP A 173 0.48 0.79 -8.10
CA TRP A 173 -0.80 0.87 -8.84
C TRP A 173 -1.66 2.08 -8.45
N LEU A 174 -1.31 2.82 -7.41
CA LEU A 174 -1.89 4.10 -7.01
C LEU A 174 -1.06 5.32 -7.46
N GLY A 175 0.14 5.10 -8.02
CA GLY A 175 1.07 6.15 -8.47
C GLY A 175 1.17 6.37 -10.00
N TRP A 176 0.22 5.91 -10.82
CA TRP A 176 0.30 6.10 -12.29
C TRP A 176 -0.26 7.45 -12.78
N ALA A 177 -0.48 8.41 -11.87
CA ALA A 177 -0.93 9.75 -12.23
C ALA A 177 0.04 10.84 -11.75
N VAL A 178 1.33 10.73 -12.08
CA VAL A 178 2.28 11.85 -12.40
C VAL A 178 3.68 11.29 -12.71
N GLY A 179 4.26 11.70 -13.85
CA GLY A 179 5.71 11.91 -14.01
C GLY A 179 6.61 10.69 -14.20
N GLY A 180 7.15 10.52 -15.41
CA GLY A 180 7.94 9.35 -15.79
C GLY A 180 9.44 9.36 -15.44
N GLY A 181 10.08 8.21 -15.67
CA GLY A 181 11.55 8.06 -15.80
C GLY A 181 12.16 7.11 -14.78
N GLY A 182 12.49 5.88 -15.20
CA GLY A 182 12.94 4.81 -14.30
C GLY A 182 14.42 4.84 -13.88
N VAL A 183 14.79 3.90 -13.02
CA VAL A 183 16.18 3.46 -12.80
C VAL A 183 16.24 1.94 -12.73
N ALA A 184 17.20 1.38 -13.46
CA ALA A 184 17.57 -0.03 -13.51
C ALA A 184 18.72 -0.30 -12.55
N PHE A 185 18.79 -1.50 -11.93
CA PHE A 185 20.07 -2.17 -11.67
C PHE A 185 19.90 -3.70 -11.62
N GLY A 186 20.90 -4.40 -12.20
CA GLY A 186 21.04 -5.86 -12.30
C GLY A 186 21.37 -6.53 -10.97
N LEU A 187 21.71 -7.82 -10.86
CA LEU A 187 21.84 -8.99 -11.74
C LEU A 187 22.09 -10.13 -10.71
N GLY A 188 21.27 -11.19 -10.62
CA GLY A 188 21.63 -12.24 -9.64
C GLY A 188 20.75 -13.46 -9.42
N LEU A 189 19.41 -13.43 -9.48
CA LEU A 189 18.56 -14.60 -9.14
C LEU A 189 17.29 -14.67 -10.05
N VAL A 190 17.51 -14.69 -11.37
CA VAL A 190 16.55 -14.19 -12.40
C VAL A 190 15.49 -15.21 -12.89
N GLY A 191 15.35 -16.40 -12.31
CA GLY A 191 14.48 -17.44 -12.86
C GLY A 191 12.98 -17.25 -12.59
N ALA A 192 12.58 -17.36 -11.32
CA ALA A 192 11.19 -17.49 -10.91
C ALA A 192 10.50 -16.15 -10.65
N ALA A 193 11.17 -15.22 -9.95
CA ALA A 193 10.65 -13.87 -9.69
C ALA A 193 10.47 -13.07 -10.99
N ALA A 194 11.39 -13.26 -11.97
CA ALA A 194 11.23 -12.67 -13.29
C ALA A 194 10.03 -13.28 -14.03
N ALA A 195 9.74 -14.58 -13.92
CA ALA A 195 8.59 -15.18 -14.61
C ALA A 195 7.24 -14.70 -14.04
N ALA A 196 7.12 -14.57 -12.72
CA ALA A 196 5.91 -14.06 -12.07
C ALA A 196 5.67 -12.57 -12.38
N SER A 197 6.70 -11.73 -12.25
CA SER A 197 6.64 -10.32 -12.65
C SER A 197 6.40 -10.16 -14.15
N ARG A 198 7.02 -10.99 -15.01
CA ARG A 198 6.78 -11.00 -16.48
C ARG A 198 5.34 -11.34 -16.84
N ARG A 199 4.73 -12.33 -16.17
CA ARG A 199 3.31 -12.68 -16.37
C ARG A 199 2.39 -11.53 -15.98
N ARG A 200 2.66 -10.88 -14.85
CA ARG A 200 1.91 -9.68 -14.40
C ARG A 200 2.05 -8.54 -15.40
N GLN A 201 3.27 -8.22 -15.84
CA GLN A 201 3.53 -7.16 -16.82
C GLN A 201 2.83 -7.39 -18.16
N VAL A 202 2.78 -8.64 -18.64
CA VAL A 202 2.02 -8.99 -19.85
C VAL A 202 0.53 -8.86 -19.64
N ALA A 203 0.02 -9.37 -18.52
CA ALA A 203 -1.40 -9.27 -18.20
C ALA A 203 -1.86 -7.80 -18.15
N THR A 204 -1.10 -6.94 -17.47
CA THR A 204 -1.36 -5.49 -17.44
C THR A 204 -1.26 -4.87 -18.83
N ALA A 205 -0.25 -5.20 -19.63
CA ALA A 205 -0.14 -4.68 -20.99
C ALA A 205 -1.31 -5.12 -21.89
N ARG A 206 -1.82 -6.35 -21.71
CA ARG A 206 -3.02 -6.83 -22.42
C ARG A 206 -4.26 -6.06 -22.00
N GLU A 207 -4.49 -5.91 -20.69
CA GLU A 207 -5.61 -5.14 -20.15
C GLU A 207 -5.60 -3.68 -20.61
N GLN A 208 -4.44 -3.03 -20.54
CA GLN A 208 -4.25 -1.66 -21.01
C GLN A 208 -4.50 -1.53 -22.51
N PHE A 209 -4.01 -2.48 -23.31
CA PHE A 209 -4.25 -2.50 -24.75
C PHE A 209 -5.74 -2.70 -25.08
N ASP A 210 -6.44 -3.58 -24.35
CA ASP A 210 -7.87 -3.79 -24.52
C ASP A 210 -8.68 -2.52 -24.24
N VAL A 211 -8.32 -1.76 -23.20
CA VAL A 211 -8.91 -0.43 -22.92
C VAL A 211 -8.63 0.54 -24.07
N VAL A 212 -7.38 0.61 -24.55
CA VAL A 212 -7.01 1.48 -25.69
C VAL A 212 -7.82 1.15 -26.94
N GLN A 213 -7.93 -0.14 -27.31
CA GLN A 213 -8.68 -0.56 -28.50
C GLN A 213 -10.17 -0.24 -28.39
N ARG A 214 -10.75 -0.37 -27.20
CA ARG A 214 -12.17 -0.10 -26.96
C ARG A 214 -12.48 1.39 -27.02
N ASP A 215 -11.66 2.22 -26.38
CA ASP A 215 -12.04 3.59 -26.08
C ASP A 215 -11.44 4.60 -27.08
N TYR A 216 -10.29 4.29 -27.69
CA TYR A 216 -9.61 5.22 -28.60
C TYR A 216 -10.50 5.68 -29.76
N GLY A 217 -11.18 4.74 -30.44
CA GLY A 217 -12.01 5.08 -31.61
C GLY A 217 -13.18 6.00 -31.27
N ARG A 218 -13.81 5.81 -30.10
CA ARG A 218 -14.88 6.67 -29.60
C ARG A 218 -14.32 8.07 -29.30
N VAL A 219 -13.29 8.12 -28.45
CA VAL A 219 -12.72 9.38 -27.97
C VAL A 219 -12.14 10.21 -29.12
N ALA A 220 -11.45 9.56 -30.08
CA ALA A 220 -10.93 10.24 -31.27
C ALA A 220 -12.06 10.81 -32.15
N GLY A 221 -13.17 10.08 -32.30
CA GLY A 221 -14.34 10.53 -33.05
C GLY A 221 -15.07 11.70 -32.38
N GLU A 222 -15.07 11.75 -31.05
CA GLU A 222 -15.78 12.76 -30.24
C GLU A 222 -14.88 13.95 -29.84
N LEU A 223 -13.57 13.87 -30.07
CA LEU A 223 -12.59 14.87 -29.62
C LEU A 223 -12.98 16.31 -29.95
N GLN A 224 -13.48 16.57 -31.17
CA GLN A 224 -13.93 17.91 -31.56
C GLN A 224 -15.12 18.40 -30.73
N ALA A 225 -16.09 17.51 -30.44
CA ALA A 225 -17.25 17.86 -29.62
C ALA A 225 -16.85 18.11 -28.16
N ILE A 226 -15.89 17.33 -27.64
CA ILE A 226 -15.34 17.53 -26.29
C ILE A 226 -14.59 18.86 -26.22
N ASP A 227 -13.77 19.18 -27.23
CA ASP A 227 -13.03 20.45 -27.32
C ASP A 227 -13.96 21.66 -27.35
N VAL A 228 -15.04 21.61 -28.14
CA VAL A 228 -16.07 22.65 -28.16
C VAL A 228 -16.71 22.79 -26.78
N ARG A 229 -17.03 21.68 -26.11
CA ARG A 229 -17.64 21.71 -24.77
C ARG A 229 -16.72 22.38 -23.75
N ALA A 230 -15.44 21.97 -23.71
CA ALA A 230 -14.43 22.55 -22.83
C ALA A 230 -14.29 24.07 -23.03
N HIS A 231 -14.32 24.53 -24.29
CA HIS A 231 -14.23 25.96 -24.62
C HIS A 231 -15.52 26.73 -24.36
N SER A 232 -16.68 26.05 -24.42
CA SER A 232 -18.00 26.66 -24.18
C SER A 232 -18.32 26.94 -22.73
N LEU A 233 -17.54 26.40 -21.78
CA LEU A 233 -17.69 26.67 -20.35
C LEU A 233 -17.43 28.15 -20.05
N THR A 234 -18.33 28.75 -19.27
CA THR A 234 -18.33 30.20 -19.00
C THR A 234 -18.27 30.56 -17.52
N SER A 235 -18.43 29.60 -16.61
CA SER A 235 -18.39 29.88 -15.17
C SER A 235 -17.00 30.34 -14.72
N PRO A 236 -16.90 31.01 -13.55
CA PRO A 236 -15.61 31.37 -12.96
C PRO A 236 -14.69 30.16 -12.68
N LEU A 237 -15.23 28.95 -12.59
CA LEU A 237 -14.48 27.70 -12.41
C LEU A 237 -13.75 27.26 -13.69
N ALA A 238 -14.20 27.70 -14.87
CA ALA A 238 -13.59 27.43 -16.16
C ALA A 238 -12.41 28.38 -16.45
N ASN A 239 -11.49 28.44 -15.50
CA ASN A 239 -10.34 29.33 -15.47
C ASN A 239 -9.18 28.86 -16.37
N ASP A 240 -8.11 29.66 -16.40
CA ASP A 240 -6.91 29.37 -17.21
C ASP A 240 -6.24 28.05 -16.85
N ALA A 241 -6.29 27.63 -15.57
CA ALA A 241 -5.73 26.36 -15.14
C ALA A 241 -6.48 25.17 -15.76
N LEU A 242 -7.81 25.19 -15.76
CA LEU A 242 -8.63 24.17 -16.41
C LEU A 242 -8.38 24.13 -17.93
N ARG A 243 -8.29 25.29 -18.58
CA ARG A 243 -8.02 25.38 -20.02
C ARG A 243 -6.62 24.88 -20.37
N GLY A 244 -5.62 25.20 -19.56
CA GLY A 244 -4.27 24.68 -19.70
C GLY A 244 -4.21 23.16 -19.55
N GLN A 245 -4.87 22.61 -18.53
CA GLN A 245 -4.95 21.15 -18.31
C GLN A 245 -5.69 20.44 -19.46
N TRP A 246 -6.75 21.03 -20.01
CA TRP A 246 -7.43 20.50 -21.18
C TRP A 246 -6.50 20.44 -22.41
N GLU A 247 -5.79 21.53 -22.71
CA GLU A 247 -4.88 21.57 -23.85
C GLU A 247 -3.69 20.59 -23.69
N GLU A 248 -3.22 20.36 -22.46
CA GLU A 248 -2.22 19.32 -22.18
C GLU A 248 -2.74 17.93 -22.56
N VAL A 249 -3.92 17.56 -22.06
CA VAL A 249 -4.53 16.24 -22.32
C VAL A 249 -4.81 16.04 -23.80
N LYS A 250 -5.37 17.06 -24.46
CA LYS A 250 -5.63 17.06 -25.90
C LYS A 250 -4.34 16.91 -26.71
N THR A 251 -3.29 17.66 -26.37
CA THR A 251 -1.99 17.57 -27.04
C THR A 251 -1.37 16.18 -26.85
N GLY A 252 -1.42 15.64 -25.64
CA GLY A 252 -0.93 14.30 -25.33
C GLY A 252 -1.65 13.20 -26.12
N PHE A 253 -2.98 13.30 -26.26
CA PHE A 253 -3.76 12.37 -27.07
C PHE A 253 -3.48 12.50 -28.58
N LEU A 254 -3.40 13.72 -29.12
CA LEU A 254 -3.06 13.94 -30.53
C LEU A 254 -1.63 13.46 -30.86
N GLY A 255 -0.73 13.49 -29.88
CA GLY A 255 0.62 12.93 -29.97
C GLY A 255 0.69 11.40 -30.07
N LEU A 256 -0.43 10.68 -29.93
CA LEU A 256 -0.44 9.22 -30.00
C LEU A 256 -0.18 8.65 -31.40
N ASN A 257 -0.15 9.47 -32.46
CA ASN A 257 0.10 8.98 -33.82
C ASN A 257 1.39 8.14 -33.93
N ASP A 258 2.50 8.66 -33.41
CA ASP A 258 3.80 7.95 -33.37
C ASP A 258 3.77 6.71 -32.48
N THR A 259 2.88 6.70 -31.47
CA THR A 259 2.69 5.58 -30.57
C THR A 259 1.90 4.46 -31.26
N PHE A 260 0.85 4.78 -32.02
CA PHE A 260 0.09 3.80 -32.79
C PHE A 260 0.89 3.19 -33.93
N ASP A 261 1.80 3.94 -34.56
CA ASP A 261 2.73 3.38 -35.55
C ASP A 261 3.60 2.27 -34.95
N ARG A 262 4.03 2.41 -33.70
CA ARG A 262 4.79 1.38 -32.96
C ARG A 262 3.91 0.21 -32.51
N LEU A 263 2.61 0.45 -32.33
CA LEU A 263 1.63 -0.59 -32.00
C LEU A 263 1.08 -1.29 -33.25
N ALA A 264 1.39 -0.83 -34.46
CA ALA A 264 0.89 -1.38 -35.71
C ALA A 264 1.08 -2.90 -35.80
N GLY A 265 0.01 -3.60 -36.17
CA GLY A 265 -0.02 -5.06 -36.27
C GLY A 265 -0.12 -5.81 -34.94
N LEU A 266 -0.15 -5.13 -33.79
CA LEU A 266 -0.49 -5.76 -32.52
C LEU A 266 -2.00 -6.02 -32.48
N THR A 267 -2.38 -7.24 -32.10
CA THR A 267 -3.79 -7.65 -31.96
C THR A 267 -4.01 -8.33 -30.60
N ALA A 268 -5.26 -8.53 -30.19
CA ALA A 268 -5.56 -9.24 -28.95
C ALA A 268 -4.94 -10.66 -28.92
N ASP A 269 -4.84 -11.31 -30.09
CA ASP A 269 -4.28 -12.64 -30.27
C ASP A 269 -2.74 -12.65 -30.43
N SER A 270 -2.09 -11.48 -30.43
CA SER A 270 -0.63 -11.39 -30.55
C SER A 270 0.08 -12.13 -29.41
N PRO A 271 1.24 -12.76 -29.65
CA PRO A 271 2.00 -13.45 -28.61
C PRO A 271 2.43 -12.52 -27.47
N ASP A 272 2.53 -13.07 -26.25
CA ASP A 272 2.98 -12.33 -25.05
C ASP A 272 4.31 -11.61 -25.22
N LYS A 273 5.18 -12.12 -26.10
CA LYS A 273 6.46 -11.47 -26.43
C LYS A 273 6.26 -10.09 -27.07
N GLU A 274 5.29 -9.95 -27.97
CA GLU A 274 5.01 -8.68 -28.65
C GLU A 274 4.44 -7.63 -27.70
N PHE A 275 3.54 -8.05 -26.78
CA PHE A 275 3.04 -7.19 -25.71
C PHE A 275 4.16 -6.69 -24.79
N ARG A 276 5.14 -7.54 -24.45
CA ARG A 276 6.29 -7.13 -23.63
C ARG A 276 7.18 -6.12 -24.34
N GLU A 277 7.49 -6.37 -25.61
CA GLU A 277 8.36 -5.48 -26.39
C GLU A 277 7.74 -4.10 -26.58
N ARG A 278 6.40 -4.02 -26.65
CA ARG A 278 5.67 -2.77 -26.87
C ARG A 278 5.04 -2.19 -25.60
N ARG A 279 5.30 -2.77 -24.43
CA ARG A 279 4.65 -2.42 -23.15
C ARG A 279 4.66 -0.92 -22.84
N ALA A 280 5.77 -0.23 -23.12
CA ALA A 280 5.89 1.19 -22.84
C ALA A 280 4.96 2.01 -23.75
N SER A 281 4.89 1.67 -25.04
CA SER A 281 3.98 2.30 -25.99
C SER A 281 2.51 2.01 -25.65
N ILE A 282 2.20 0.80 -25.17
CA ILE A 282 0.86 0.45 -24.69
C ILE A 282 0.50 1.26 -23.45
N ALA A 283 1.41 1.37 -22.47
CA ALA A 283 1.19 2.14 -21.25
C ALA A 283 0.98 3.63 -21.56
N THR A 284 1.79 4.22 -22.45
CA THR A 284 1.60 5.60 -22.91
C THR A 284 0.26 5.78 -23.61
N ALA A 285 -0.13 4.88 -24.52
CA ALA A 285 -1.43 4.95 -25.19
C ALA A 285 -2.58 4.87 -24.18
N HIS A 286 -2.50 3.93 -23.24
CA HIS A 286 -3.49 3.74 -22.18
C HIS A 286 -3.61 4.98 -21.29
N GLU A 287 -2.47 5.54 -20.85
CA GLU A 287 -2.44 6.74 -20.04
C GLU A 287 -3.13 7.92 -20.75
N GLN A 288 -2.74 8.23 -22.00
CA GLN A 288 -3.30 9.38 -22.71
C GLN A 288 -4.78 9.19 -23.06
N VAL A 289 -5.21 7.97 -23.44
CA VAL A 289 -6.64 7.65 -23.66
C VAL A 289 -7.43 7.80 -22.37
N THR A 290 -6.90 7.28 -21.26
CA THR A 290 -7.59 7.34 -19.96
C THR A 290 -7.66 8.77 -19.45
N ARG A 291 -6.58 9.54 -19.56
CA ARG A 291 -6.56 10.95 -19.18
C ARG A 291 -7.61 11.75 -19.94
N LEU A 292 -7.72 11.54 -21.25
CA LEU A 292 -8.71 12.22 -22.08
C LEU A 292 -10.15 11.81 -21.72
N ARG A 293 -10.40 10.52 -21.46
CA ARG A 293 -11.71 10.04 -21.01
C ARG A 293 -12.10 10.65 -19.66
N THR A 294 -11.21 10.63 -18.67
CA THR A 294 -11.50 11.21 -17.36
C THR A 294 -11.70 12.73 -17.45
N ALA A 295 -10.89 13.42 -18.26
CA ALA A 295 -11.06 14.85 -18.52
C ALA A 295 -12.41 15.17 -19.18
N GLU A 296 -12.85 14.35 -20.14
CA GLU A 296 -14.18 14.45 -20.75
C GLU A 296 -15.29 14.32 -19.70
N GLU A 297 -15.22 13.31 -18.83
CA GLU A 297 -16.21 13.08 -17.76
C GLU A 297 -16.29 14.28 -16.79
N ASN A 298 -15.14 14.85 -16.44
CA ASN A 298 -15.02 16.00 -15.54
C ASN A 298 -15.50 17.31 -16.19
N ILE A 299 -15.17 17.56 -17.46
CA ILE A 299 -15.71 18.67 -18.24
C ILE A 299 -17.24 18.54 -18.35
N GLU A 300 -17.75 17.33 -18.54
CA GLU A 300 -19.19 17.10 -18.64
C GLU A 300 -19.91 17.30 -17.32
N GLN A 301 -19.27 16.94 -16.20
CA GLN A 301 -19.80 17.28 -14.88
C GLN A 301 -19.93 18.80 -14.71
N LEU A 302 -18.87 19.56 -15.03
CA LEU A 302 -18.90 21.02 -14.93
C LEU A 302 -19.94 21.64 -15.88
N ALA A 303 -20.01 21.16 -17.12
CA ALA A 303 -21.00 21.62 -18.09
C ALA A 303 -22.44 21.40 -17.59
N ARG A 304 -22.76 20.21 -17.05
CA ARG A 304 -24.09 19.94 -16.49
C ARG A 304 -24.41 20.85 -15.29
N MET A 305 -23.40 21.12 -14.46
CA MET A 305 -23.54 22.06 -13.35
C MET A 305 -23.86 23.48 -13.84
N GLU A 306 -23.18 23.98 -14.87
CA GLU A 306 -23.46 25.28 -15.50
C GLU A 306 -24.88 25.33 -16.08
N HIS A 307 -25.34 24.24 -16.72
CA HIS A 307 -26.67 24.16 -17.36
C HIS A 307 -27.84 23.89 -16.40
N GLY A 308 -27.61 23.87 -15.07
CA GLY A 308 -28.71 23.78 -14.11
C GLY A 308 -29.11 22.36 -13.71
N ASP A 309 -28.27 21.35 -13.96
CA ASP A 309 -28.52 19.98 -13.48
C ASP A 309 -28.51 19.96 -11.94
N ALA A 310 -29.72 19.89 -11.35
CA ALA A 310 -29.91 19.95 -9.92
C ALA A 310 -29.23 18.80 -9.16
N ASP A 311 -29.10 17.62 -9.77
CA ASP A 311 -28.49 16.46 -9.11
C ASP A 311 -26.98 16.59 -9.08
N VAL A 312 -26.37 17.10 -10.15
CA VAL A 312 -24.93 17.43 -10.18
C VAL A 312 -24.61 18.56 -9.20
N ARG A 313 -25.41 19.64 -9.20
CA ARG A 313 -25.26 20.77 -8.27
C ARG A 313 -25.37 20.33 -6.80
N ARG A 314 -26.38 19.52 -6.49
CA ARG A 314 -26.57 18.98 -5.13
C ARG A 314 -25.40 18.11 -4.71
N ARG A 315 -24.87 17.26 -5.61
CA ARG A 315 -23.73 16.39 -5.33
C ARG A 315 -22.48 17.20 -5.01
N GLY A 316 -22.13 18.18 -5.84
CA GLY A 316 -20.94 19.03 -5.61
C GLY A 316 -21.00 19.77 -4.28
N LEU A 317 -22.18 20.30 -3.91
CA LEU A 317 -22.38 20.95 -2.59
C LEU A 317 -22.38 19.95 -1.43
N THR A 318 -22.82 18.71 -1.65
CA THR A 318 -22.77 17.66 -0.62
C THR A 318 -21.32 17.25 -0.34
N GLU A 319 -20.52 17.09 -1.39
CA GLU A 319 -19.10 16.77 -1.25
C GLU A 319 -18.32 17.87 -0.53
N LEU A 320 -18.61 19.14 -0.85
CA LEU A 320 -18.01 20.29 -0.16
C LEU A 320 -18.43 20.37 1.32
N HIS A 321 -19.71 20.09 1.61
CA HIS A 321 -20.23 20.02 2.98
C HIS A 321 -19.56 18.91 3.80
N GLU A 322 -19.47 17.70 3.25
CA GLU A 322 -18.83 16.56 3.93
C GLU A 322 -17.35 16.83 4.22
N ASP A 323 -16.65 17.51 3.31
CA ASP A 323 -15.25 17.86 3.48
C ASP A 323 -15.05 18.97 4.54
N ASN A 324 -15.92 19.99 4.55
CA ASN A 324 -15.97 20.99 5.62
C ASN A 324 -16.24 20.37 6.99
N LEU A 325 -17.23 19.46 7.09
CA LEU A 325 -17.57 18.78 8.34
C LEU A 325 -16.41 17.96 8.89
N ARG A 326 -15.65 17.29 8.01
CA ARG A 326 -14.43 16.59 8.41
C ARG A 326 -13.41 17.56 9.00
N ALA A 327 -13.11 18.65 8.29
CA ALA A 327 -12.21 19.69 8.79
C ALA A 327 -12.64 20.27 10.15
N ILE A 328 -13.93 20.57 10.33
CA ILE A 328 -14.49 21.08 11.60
C ILE A 328 -14.27 20.09 12.76
N THR A 329 -14.36 18.79 12.47
CA THR A 329 -14.23 17.73 13.49
C THR A 329 -12.79 17.52 13.92
N ASP A 330 -11.85 17.60 12.97
CA ASP A 330 -10.49 17.12 13.16
C ASP A 330 -9.50 18.22 13.62
N ILE A 331 -9.79 19.50 13.34
CA ILE A 331 -8.98 20.65 13.79
C ILE A 331 -9.28 20.94 15.27
N ASP A 332 -8.38 21.55 16.05
CA ASP A 332 -8.71 22.04 17.42
C ASP A 332 -8.86 23.57 17.53
N ASP A 333 -8.31 24.32 16.59
CA ASP A 333 -8.40 25.79 16.52
C ASP A 333 -9.86 26.31 16.43
N VAL A 334 -10.30 27.00 17.49
CA VAL A 334 -11.68 27.49 17.64
C VAL A 334 -12.04 28.55 16.59
N ASP A 335 -11.10 29.43 16.22
CA ASP A 335 -11.37 30.50 15.26
C ASP A 335 -11.50 29.92 13.85
N LEU A 336 -10.68 28.93 13.50
CA LEU A 336 -10.76 28.22 12.23
C LEU A 336 -12.04 27.38 12.13
N LYS A 337 -12.42 26.67 13.20
CA LYS A 337 -13.72 25.96 13.28
C LYS A 337 -14.89 26.89 13.00
N ASN A 338 -14.95 28.04 13.66
CA ASN A 338 -16.03 29.02 13.46
C ASN A 338 -16.09 29.49 12.00
N ARG A 339 -14.95 29.68 11.33
CA ARG A 339 -14.92 30.07 9.91
C ARG A 339 -15.40 28.95 8.98
N LEU A 340 -15.00 27.71 9.25
CA LEU A 340 -15.47 26.54 8.50
C LEU A 340 -16.97 26.30 8.70
N GLU A 341 -17.51 26.48 9.91
CA GLU A 341 -18.94 26.41 10.19
C GLU A 341 -19.75 27.49 9.44
N LEU A 342 -19.22 28.72 9.39
CA LEU A 342 -19.83 29.80 8.60
C LEU A 342 -19.82 29.50 7.10
N LEU A 343 -18.72 28.92 6.59
CA LEU A 343 -18.64 28.45 5.21
C LEU A 343 -19.66 27.35 4.96
N ASP A 344 -19.74 26.36 5.84
CA ASP A 344 -20.67 25.23 5.71
C ASP A 344 -22.14 25.66 5.70
N ALA A 345 -22.49 26.61 6.55
CA ALA A 345 -23.82 27.21 6.54
C ALA A 345 -24.17 27.85 5.18
N ARG A 346 -23.21 28.50 4.52
CA ARG A 346 -23.40 29.06 3.17
C ARG A 346 -23.51 27.96 2.10
N VAL A 347 -22.76 26.86 2.24
CA VAL A 347 -22.89 25.66 1.37
C VAL A 347 -24.31 25.09 1.47
N LEU A 348 -24.84 24.93 2.68
CA LEU A 348 -26.19 24.42 2.92
C LEU A 348 -27.28 25.38 2.42
N ASP A 349 -27.08 26.70 2.53
CA ASP A 349 -27.99 27.69 1.95
C ASP A 349 -28.06 27.59 0.43
N LEU A 350 -26.91 27.54 -0.26
CA LEU A 350 -26.88 27.38 -1.72
C LEU A 350 -27.47 26.02 -2.14
N ARG A 351 -27.27 24.97 -1.34
CA ARG A 351 -27.86 23.64 -1.57
C ARG A 351 -29.39 23.64 -1.49
N ALA A 352 -29.98 24.54 -0.72
CA ALA A 352 -31.43 24.73 -0.68
C ALA A 352 -31.97 25.48 -1.92
N ARG A 353 -31.11 26.17 -2.67
CA ARG A 353 -31.45 27.03 -3.82
C ARG A 353 -30.69 26.62 -5.09
N LEU A 354 -30.81 25.35 -5.49
CA LEU A 354 -30.06 24.77 -6.61
C LEU A 354 -30.34 25.45 -7.97
N ASP A 355 -31.45 26.16 -8.11
CA ASP A 355 -31.87 26.88 -9.31
C ASP A 355 -31.50 28.38 -9.28
N ALA A 356 -30.71 28.82 -8.29
CA ALA A 356 -30.26 30.21 -8.18
C ALA A 356 -29.60 30.69 -9.49
N PRO A 357 -29.97 31.88 -10.03
CA PRO A 357 -29.39 32.40 -11.26
C PRO A 357 -27.88 32.59 -11.20
N GLN A 358 -27.35 32.91 -10.01
CA GLN A 358 -25.93 33.12 -9.73
C GLN A 358 -25.26 31.89 -9.11
N PHE A 359 -25.87 30.70 -9.22
CA PHE A 359 -25.39 29.49 -8.56
C PHE A 359 -23.90 29.21 -8.83
N MET A 360 -23.45 29.35 -10.08
CA MET A 360 -22.05 29.07 -10.43
C MET A 360 -21.07 30.08 -9.84
N ASP A 361 -21.49 31.34 -9.70
CA ASP A 361 -20.68 32.38 -9.07
C ASP A 361 -20.61 32.15 -7.56
N GLU A 362 -21.76 31.92 -6.91
CA GLU A 362 -21.83 31.60 -5.47
C GLU A 362 -21.04 30.32 -5.14
N PHE A 363 -21.11 29.29 -5.99
CA PHE A 363 -20.35 28.06 -5.81
C PHE A 363 -18.84 28.28 -5.96
N ALA A 364 -18.42 29.10 -6.93
CA ALA A 364 -17.01 29.43 -7.11
C ALA A 364 -16.43 30.19 -5.92
N ASP A 365 -17.21 31.10 -5.33
CA ASP A 365 -16.84 31.80 -4.10
C ASP A 365 -16.68 30.83 -2.92
N LEU A 366 -17.62 29.87 -2.76
CA LEU A 366 -17.53 28.84 -1.72
C LEU A 366 -16.27 27.96 -1.86
N VAL A 367 -15.94 27.55 -3.09
CA VAL A 367 -14.71 26.77 -3.35
C VAL A 367 -13.47 27.60 -3.06
N THR A 368 -13.49 28.89 -3.40
CA THR A 368 -12.36 29.80 -3.13
C THR A 368 -12.13 29.97 -1.63
N ASP A 369 -13.20 30.20 -0.86
CA ASP A 369 -13.13 30.31 0.60
C ASP A 369 -12.67 28.98 1.23
N HIS A 370 -13.19 27.85 0.75
CA HIS A 370 -12.80 26.52 1.20
C HIS A 370 -11.30 26.28 1.04
N ARG A 371 -10.72 26.61 -0.13
CA ARG A 371 -9.27 26.47 -0.38
C ARG A 371 -8.42 27.15 0.68
N VAL A 372 -8.76 28.40 1.00
CA VAL A 372 -8.02 29.20 1.98
C VAL A 372 -8.14 28.60 3.38
N LEU A 373 -9.34 28.11 3.73
CA LEU A 373 -9.56 27.49 5.04
C LEU A 373 -8.90 26.11 5.17
N VAL A 374 -8.84 25.32 4.09
CA VAL A 374 -8.13 24.03 4.07
C VAL A 374 -6.62 24.20 4.15
N GLU A 375 -6.06 25.22 3.50
CA GLU A 375 -4.63 25.55 3.64
C GLU A 375 -4.30 25.93 5.09
N ALA A 376 -5.12 26.78 5.73
CA ALA A 376 -4.97 27.08 7.16
C ALA A 376 -5.16 25.84 8.05
N ALA A 377 -6.06 24.93 7.69
CA ALA A 377 -6.28 23.68 8.40
C ALA A 377 -5.08 22.73 8.28
N GLN A 378 -4.46 22.67 7.10
CA GLN A 378 -3.25 21.90 6.86
C GLN A 378 -2.11 22.38 7.77
N GLU A 379 -1.87 23.69 7.79
CA GLU A 379 -0.86 24.29 8.68
C GLU A 379 -1.13 23.90 10.13
N LYS A 380 -2.38 24.02 10.60
CA LYS A 380 -2.77 23.65 11.97
C LYS A 380 -2.58 22.18 12.27
N LEU A 381 -2.95 21.27 11.38
CA LEU A 381 -2.77 19.84 11.54
C LEU A 381 -1.29 19.45 11.75
N TYR A 382 -0.40 20.01 10.93
CA TYR A 382 1.04 19.75 11.07
C TYR A 382 1.62 20.41 12.33
N GLU A 383 1.20 21.63 12.67
CA GLU A 383 1.57 22.30 13.93
C GLU A 383 1.16 21.48 15.17
N GLU A 384 -0.09 21.01 15.22
CA GLU A 384 -0.67 20.27 16.34
C GLU A 384 -0.02 18.89 16.51
N SER A 385 0.27 18.19 15.41
CA SER A 385 0.94 16.88 15.44
C SER A 385 2.45 16.96 15.69
N GLY A 386 3.07 18.12 15.52
CA GLY A 386 4.53 18.29 15.58
C GLY A 386 5.30 17.52 14.49
N THR A 387 4.60 17.01 13.48
CA THR A 387 5.19 16.26 12.36
C THR A 387 5.65 17.24 11.29
N ALA A 388 6.83 17.01 10.72
CA ALA A 388 7.30 17.81 9.60
C ALA A 388 6.54 17.43 8.34
N GLU A 389 5.96 18.41 7.67
CA GLU A 389 5.33 18.21 6.37
C GLU A 389 6.38 17.81 5.33
N VAL A 390 6.14 16.68 4.65
CA VAL A 390 6.95 16.26 3.52
C VAL A 390 6.40 16.89 2.25
N SER A 391 7.22 17.67 1.54
CA SER A 391 6.86 18.12 0.20
C SER A 391 7.20 17.04 -0.83
N ASP A 392 6.20 16.59 -1.59
CA ASP A 392 6.35 15.65 -2.70
C ASP A 392 5.58 16.16 -3.92
N ASP A 393 6.08 15.88 -5.13
CA ASP A 393 5.47 16.27 -6.42
C ASP A 393 4.06 15.68 -6.60
N GLY A 394 3.73 14.60 -5.86
CA GLY A 394 2.40 14.02 -5.79
C GLY A 394 1.37 14.80 -4.96
N ARG A 395 1.79 15.74 -4.10
CA ARG A 395 0.92 16.51 -3.19
C ARG A 395 0.39 17.77 -3.87
N ARG A 396 -0.47 17.57 -4.85
CA ARG A 396 -1.07 18.63 -5.66
C ARG A 396 -2.59 18.51 -5.71
N ALA A 397 -3.24 19.60 -6.10
CA ALA A 397 -4.63 19.54 -6.50
C ALA A 397 -4.81 18.49 -7.62
N PRO A 398 -5.86 17.65 -7.56
CA PRO A 398 -6.16 16.72 -8.64
C PRO A 398 -6.33 17.49 -9.96
N ALA A 399 -5.67 17.03 -11.00
CA ALA A 399 -5.73 17.62 -12.33
C ALA A 399 -7.01 17.16 -13.03
N LEU A 400 -7.38 17.83 -14.12
CA LEU A 400 -8.62 17.56 -14.87
C LEU A 400 -8.79 16.08 -15.28
N TRP A 401 -7.70 15.34 -15.43
CA TRP A 401 -7.69 13.92 -15.80
C TRP A 401 -7.63 12.95 -14.61
N ASP A 402 -7.62 13.46 -13.38
CA ASP A 402 -7.61 12.66 -12.17
C ASP A 402 -9.05 12.37 -11.71
N ALA A 403 -9.31 11.16 -11.22
CA ALA A 403 -10.64 10.76 -10.75
C ALA A 403 -11.09 11.56 -9.51
N GLY A 404 -10.15 12.13 -8.76
CA GLY A 404 -10.42 12.98 -7.59
C GLY A 404 -10.67 14.45 -7.94
N TRP A 405 -10.68 14.84 -9.22
CA TRP A 405 -10.92 16.22 -9.62
C TRP A 405 -12.31 16.71 -9.18
N ARG A 406 -12.34 17.97 -8.76
CA ARG A 406 -13.56 18.68 -8.36
C ARG A 406 -13.65 20.01 -9.10
N PRO A 407 -14.86 20.50 -9.43
CA PRO A 407 -15.05 21.83 -9.97
C PRO A 407 -14.33 22.91 -9.14
N GLY A 408 -13.40 23.62 -9.76
CA GLY A 408 -12.55 24.62 -9.11
C GLY A 408 -11.12 24.18 -8.78
N ASN A 409 -10.73 22.93 -9.11
CA ASN A 409 -9.36 22.42 -9.07
C ASN A 409 -8.63 22.73 -7.74
N TYR A 410 -9.19 22.23 -6.64
CA TYR A 410 -8.67 22.44 -5.29
C TYR A 410 -8.30 21.12 -4.60
N VAL A 411 -7.49 21.21 -3.54
CA VAL A 411 -7.19 20.08 -2.65
C VAL A 411 -8.26 20.03 -1.56
N PRO A 412 -9.07 18.96 -1.46
CA PRO A 412 -10.01 18.79 -0.37
C PRO A 412 -9.27 18.44 0.93
N TYR A 413 -9.85 18.80 2.08
CA TYR A 413 -9.34 18.48 3.40
C TYR A 413 -9.11 16.98 3.59
N ALA A 414 -9.98 16.12 3.07
CA ALA A 414 -9.79 14.66 3.12
C ALA A 414 -8.44 14.22 2.54
N MET A 415 -7.96 14.91 1.50
CA MET A 415 -6.69 14.63 0.86
C MET A 415 -5.53 15.15 1.72
N VAL A 416 -5.63 16.38 2.24
CA VAL A 416 -4.67 16.94 3.20
C VAL A 416 -4.50 16.01 4.41
N TYR A 417 -5.61 15.58 5.00
CA TYR A 417 -5.62 14.67 6.14
C TYR A 417 -4.94 13.34 5.82
N SER A 418 -5.15 12.80 4.60
CA SER A 418 -4.48 11.57 4.17
C SER A 418 -2.96 11.73 4.03
N TRP A 419 -2.50 12.89 3.56
CA TRP A 419 -1.06 13.20 3.49
C TRP A 419 -0.45 13.35 4.87
N HIS A 420 -1.15 14.08 5.76
CA HIS A 420 -0.76 14.25 7.15
C HIS A 420 -0.67 12.91 7.88
N SER A 421 -1.68 12.05 7.73
CA SER A 421 -1.69 10.71 8.32
C SER A 421 -0.51 9.87 7.83
N ALA A 422 -0.24 9.89 6.52
CA ALA A 422 0.91 9.19 5.94
C ALA A 422 2.24 9.74 6.48
N ASP A 423 2.36 11.04 6.70
CA ASP A 423 3.56 11.65 7.30
C ASP A 423 3.72 11.29 8.77
N VAL A 424 2.64 11.28 9.54
CA VAL A 424 2.65 10.85 10.93
C VAL A 424 3.05 9.38 11.01
N GLU A 425 2.47 8.52 10.17
CA GLU A 425 2.84 7.10 10.07
C GLU A 425 4.30 6.92 9.66
N ALA A 426 4.76 7.67 8.66
CA ALA A 426 6.14 7.63 8.19
C ALA A 426 7.12 8.15 9.25
N ALA A 427 6.81 9.23 9.96
CA ALA A 427 7.62 9.76 11.05
C ALA A 427 7.67 8.78 12.24
N GLN A 428 6.55 8.11 12.54
CA GLN A 428 6.51 7.03 13.54
C GLN A 428 7.28 5.79 13.09
N SER A 429 7.36 5.52 11.79
CA SER A 429 8.06 4.37 11.21
C SER A 429 9.55 4.62 10.99
N ALA A 430 9.95 5.86 10.69
CA ALA A 430 11.33 6.28 10.46
C ALA A 430 12.22 6.17 11.71
N GLY A 431 11.62 5.98 12.89
CA GLY A 431 12.34 5.74 14.13
C GLY A 431 12.81 4.30 14.36
N SER A 432 12.51 3.30 13.52
CA SER A 432 12.76 1.89 13.89
C SER A 432 12.93 0.91 12.71
N SER A 433 14.01 1.01 11.94
CA SER A 433 14.43 -0.07 11.03
C SER A 433 14.87 -1.32 11.81
N ALA A 434 14.65 -2.52 11.26
CA ALA A 434 15.11 -3.75 11.86
C ALA A 434 16.64 -3.74 12.03
N THR A 435 17.10 -3.91 13.26
CA THR A 435 18.50 -4.13 13.59
C THR A 435 18.80 -5.61 13.42
N THR A 436 19.65 -5.96 12.46
CA THR A 436 20.11 -7.34 12.18
C THR A 436 21.49 -7.65 12.75
N GLY A 437 22.19 -6.64 13.26
CA GLY A 437 23.56 -6.76 13.78
C GLY A 437 23.64 -7.20 15.25
N TYR A 438 24.76 -7.86 15.59
CA TYR A 438 25.18 -8.17 16.96
C TYR A 438 26.44 -7.36 17.31
N SER A 439 26.59 -6.90 18.54
CA SER A 439 27.67 -5.97 18.94
C SER A 439 29.05 -6.63 19.03
N SER A 440 29.14 -7.96 19.09
CA SER A 440 30.42 -8.69 19.14
C SER A 440 30.59 -9.60 17.92
N GLY A 441 31.77 -9.51 17.28
CA GLY A 441 32.10 -10.32 16.11
C GLY A 441 32.18 -11.81 16.44
N GLY A 442 31.59 -12.65 15.59
CA GLY A 442 31.68 -14.12 15.70
C GLY A 442 30.34 -14.86 15.67
N PHE A 443 29.21 -14.16 15.86
CA PHE A 443 27.87 -14.72 15.74
C PHE A 443 27.13 -14.08 14.57
N SER A 444 26.55 -14.90 13.71
CA SER A 444 25.84 -14.54 12.49
C SER A 444 24.44 -15.17 12.49
N GLY A 445 23.71 -15.04 13.60
CA GLY A 445 22.37 -15.61 13.74
C GLY A 445 21.34 -14.82 12.93
N GLY A 446 20.42 -15.54 12.27
CA GLY A 446 19.43 -14.90 11.44
C GLY A 446 18.26 -14.23 12.15
N GLY A 447 17.56 -13.34 11.42
CA GLY A 447 16.51 -12.46 11.93
C GLY A 447 17.01 -11.08 12.42
N GLY A 448 16.26 -10.45 13.32
CA GLY A 448 16.59 -9.14 13.90
C GLY A 448 15.50 -8.57 14.81
N SER A 449 15.75 -7.37 15.33
CA SER A 449 14.89 -6.70 16.32
C SER A 449 14.60 -5.24 16.00
N SER A 450 13.57 -4.68 16.66
CA SER A 450 13.13 -3.30 16.55
C SER A 450 12.48 -2.84 17.86
N SER A 451 12.25 -1.54 18.03
CA SER A 451 11.39 -1.01 19.12
C SER A 451 9.91 -1.15 18.77
N TYR A 452 9.07 -1.27 19.80
CA TYR A 452 7.63 -1.05 19.70
C TYR A 452 7.24 0.19 20.50
#